data_AF-A0A0M8WLS3-F1
#
_entry.id   AF-A0A0M8WLS3-F1
#
_cell.length_a   1.000
_cell.length_b   1.000
_cell.length_c   1.000
_cell.angle_alpha   90.00
_cell.angle_beta   90.00
_cell.angle_gamma   90.00
#
_symmetry.space_group_name_H-M   'P 1'
#
loop_
_entity.id
_entity.type
_entity.pdbx_description
1 polymer ?
#
loop_
_entity_poly.entity_id
_entity_poly.type
_entity_poly.pdbx_seq_one_letter_code
_entity_poly.pdbx_strand_id
1 'polypeptide(L)' 'VGVHMVGDRMGEQVGEAQLIYNWEALPAEVAQLIHAHPTQNEALGEAHLALAGKPLHSHD' A
#
# COMPACT_ATOMS: atom_id res chain seq x y z
N VAL A 1 14.35 -1.54 5.13
CA VAL A 1 13.11 -1.75 4.35
C VAL A 1 12.22 -0.54 4.59
N GLY A 2 11.33 -0.18 3.68
CA GLY A 2 10.49 1.01 3.86
C GLY A 2 9.54 1.19 2.69
N VAL A 3 8.67 2.18 2.79
CA VAL A 3 7.72 2.55 1.75
C VAL A 3 8.20 3.84 1.09
N HIS A 4 8.33 3.81 -0.24
CA HIS A 4 8.71 4.96 -1.05
C HIS A 4 7.58 5.26 -2.02
N MET A 5 7.13 6.52 -2.04
CA MET A 5 5.99 6.94 -2.85
C MET A 5 6.31 8.26 -3.54
N VAL A 6 5.86 8.38 -4.80
CA VAL A 6 5.98 9.60 -5.62
C VAL A 6 4.66 9.79 -6.35
N GLY A 7 4.09 10.98 -6.27
CA GLY A 7 2.80 11.32 -6.88
C GLY A 7 2.13 12.52 -6.19
N ASP A 8 0.95 12.87 -6.66
CA ASP A 8 0.13 13.91 -6.03
C ASP A 8 -0.37 13.46 -4.66
N ARG A 9 -0.37 14.34 -3.67
CA ARG A 9 -0.96 14.11 -2.33
C ARG A 9 -0.35 12.95 -1.54
N MET A 10 0.92 12.62 -1.79
CA MET A 10 1.64 11.59 -1.01
C MET A 10 1.86 12.00 0.46
N GLY A 11 1.81 13.30 0.76
CA GLY A 11 1.84 13.80 2.14
C GLY A 11 0.65 13.31 2.97
N GLU A 12 -0.49 13.04 2.33
CA GLU A 12 -1.67 12.47 2.98
C GLU A 12 -1.61 10.94 3.08
N GLN A 13 -0.92 10.28 2.13
CA GLN A 13 -0.74 8.82 2.11
C GLN A 13 0.32 8.35 3.11
N VAL A 14 1.35 9.17 3.37
CA VAL A 14 2.52 8.77 4.19
C VAL A 14 2.16 8.41 5.63
N GLY A 15 1.04 8.92 6.16
CA GLY A 15 0.56 8.55 7.49
C GLY A 15 0.25 7.06 7.60
N GLU A 16 -0.42 6.49 6.60
CA GLU A 16 -0.69 5.04 6.54
C GLU A 16 0.61 4.24 6.42
N ALA A 17 1.52 4.67 5.53
CA ALA A 17 2.82 4.02 5.34
C ALA A 17 3.66 4.00 6.64
N GLN A 18 3.60 5.07 7.44
CA GLN A 18 4.26 5.13 8.75
C GLN A 18 3.68 4.11 9.74
N LEU A 19 2.35 3.95 9.77
CA LEU A 19 1.69 2.95 10.62
C LEU A 19 2.07 1.53 10.23
N ILE A 20 2.08 1.21 8.92
CA ILE A 20 2.49 -0.09 8.40
C ILE A 20 3.94 -0.41 8.80
N TYR A 21 4.85 0.55 8.61
CA TYR A 21 6.27 0.35 8.94
C TYR A 21 6.50 0.16 10.44
N ASN A 22 5.89 0.99 11.28
CA ASN A 22 6.06 0.91 12.74
C ASN A 22 5.40 -0.34 13.34
N TRP A 23 4.37 -0.88 12.68
CA TRP A 23 3.79 -2.18 13.02
C TRP A 23 4.70 -3.34 12.60
N GLU A 24 5.75 -3.11 11.80
CA GLU A 24 6.59 -4.16 11.23
C GLU A 24 5.77 -5.17 10.40
N ALA A 25 4.66 -4.70 9.81
CA ALA A 25 3.71 -5.56 9.13
C ALA A 25 4.35 -6.27 7.92
N LEU A 26 4.04 -7.55 7.76
CA LEU A 26 4.35 -8.31 6.56
C LEU A 26 3.40 -7.91 5.43
N PRO A 27 3.83 -7.99 4.16
CA PRO A 27 2.97 -7.58 3.04
C PRO A 27 1.62 -8.29 2.97
N ALA A 28 1.58 -9.58 3.30
CA ALA A 28 0.35 -10.35 3.33
C ALA A 28 -0.65 -9.84 4.41
N GLU A 29 -0.17 -9.21 5.48
CA GLU A 29 -1.02 -8.67 6.54
C GLU A 29 -1.74 -7.39 6.11
N VAL A 30 -1.08 -6.55 5.32
CA VAL A 30 -1.67 -5.33 4.74
C VAL A 30 -2.53 -5.65 3.53
N ALA A 31 -2.14 -6.61 2.70
CA ALA A 31 -2.84 -6.99 1.48
C ALA A 31 -4.30 -7.45 1.69
N GLN A 32 -4.66 -7.90 2.90
CA GLN A 32 -6.03 -8.29 3.24
C GLN A 32 -6.90 -7.13 3.73
N LEU A 33 -6.32 -5.94 3.96
CA LEU A 33 -7.05 -4.77 4.42
C LEU A 33 -7.81 -4.13 3.26
N ILE A 34 -8.95 -3.51 3.57
CA ILE A 34 -9.82 -2.88 2.58
C ILE A 34 -9.40 -1.42 2.41
N HIS A 35 -8.91 -1.07 1.23
CA HIS A 35 -8.77 0.31 0.78
C HIS A 35 -10.06 0.76 0.10
N ALA A 36 -10.52 1.96 0.44
CA ALA A 36 -11.75 2.50 -0.14
C ALA A 36 -11.56 2.81 -1.63
N HIS A 37 -12.58 2.54 -2.44
CA HIS A 37 -12.61 2.87 -3.87
C HIS A 37 -13.60 4.02 -4.15
N PRO A 38 -13.26 5.03 -4.98
CA PRO A 38 -11.96 5.30 -5.59
C PRO A 38 -11.07 6.18 -4.71
N THR A 39 -9.88 5.72 -4.31
CA THR A 39 -8.89 6.51 -3.55
C THR A 39 -7.44 6.22 -3.97
N GLN A 40 -6.53 7.15 -3.68
CA GLN A 40 -5.10 6.92 -3.91
C GLN A 40 -4.51 5.86 -2.97
N ASN A 41 -5.13 5.61 -1.81
CA ASN A 41 -4.67 4.58 -0.86
C ASN A 41 -4.76 3.17 -1.47
N GLU A 42 -5.58 2.96 -2.50
CA GLU A 42 -5.60 1.72 -3.28
C GLU A 42 -4.21 1.37 -3.82
N ALA A 43 -3.36 2.35 -4.15
CA ALA A 43 -2.00 2.11 -4.61
C ALA A 43 -1.10 1.49 -3.52
N LEU A 44 -1.31 1.86 -2.25
CA LEU A 44 -0.62 1.21 -1.12
C LEU A 44 -1.11 -0.24 -0.96
N GLY A 45 -2.42 -0.47 -1.00
CA GLY A 45 -2.99 -1.82 -0.98
C GLY A 45 -2.46 -2.71 -2.10
N GLU A 46 -2.47 -2.19 -3.33
CA GLU A 46 -1.98 -2.88 -4.52
C GLU A 46 -0.48 -3.20 -4.43
N ALA A 47 0.33 -2.28 -3.90
CA ALA A 47 1.76 -2.54 -3.67
C ALA A 47 1.99 -3.72 -2.71
N HIS A 48 1.16 -3.85 -1.66
CA HIS A 48 1.26 -4.98 -0.73
C HIS A 48 0.70 -6.28 -1.34
N LEU A 49 -0.37 -6.21 -2.13
CA LEU A 49 -0.87 -7.34 -2.94
C LEU A 49 0.19 -7.86 -3.91
N ALA A 50 0.91 -6.96 -4.59
CA ALA A 50 2.01 -7.30 -5.49
C ALA A 50 3.15 -8.02 -4.72
N LEU A 51 3.56 -7.50 -3.56
CA LEU A 51 4.56 -8.15 -2.71
C LEU A 51 4.08 -9.51 -2.14
N ALA A 52 2.77 -9.68 -1.95
CA ALA A 52 2.15 -10.94 -1.57
C ALA A 52 1.92 -11.91 -2.76
N GLY A 53 2.30 -11.51 -3.98
CA GLY A 53 2.19 -12.33 -5.20
C GLY A 53 0.78 -12.44 -5.75
N LYS A 54 -0.13 -11.52 -5.42
CA LYS A 54 -1.54 -11.53 -5.85
C LYS A 54 -2.04 -10.15 -6.29
N PRO A 55 -1.34 -9.42 -7.18
CA PRO A 55 -1.81 -8.13 -7.66
C PRO A 55 -3.13 -8.27 -8.43
N LEU A 56 -4.02 -7.29 -8.29
CA LEU A 56 -5.28 -7.20 -9.01
C LEU A 56 -5.18 -6.22 -10.18
N HIS A 57 -4.39 -5.16 -10.02
CA HIS A 57 -4.21 -4.08 -10.98
C HIS A 57 -2.72 -3.90 -11.29
N SER A 58 -2.15 -4.89 -11.97
CA SER A 58 -0.77 -4.80 -12.49
C SER A 58 -0.80 -4.63 -14.01
N HIS A 59 0.15 -3.83 -14.51
CA HIS A 59 0.44 -3.74 -15.94
C HIS A 59 1.66 -4.64 -16.23
N ASP A 60 1.61 -5.34 -17.36
CA ASP A 60 2.73 -6.16 -17.87
C ASP A 60 3.95 -5.29 -18.26
#